data_AF-A0A2H1KU33-F1
#
_entry.id   AF-A0A2H1KU33-F1
#
_cell.length_a   1.000
_cell.length_b   1.000
_cell.length_c   1.000
_cell.angle_alpha   90.00
_cell.angle_beta   90.00
_cell.angle_gamma   90.00
#
_symmetry.space_group_name_H-M   'P 1'
#
loop_
_entity.id
_entity.type
_entity.pdbx_description
1 polymer ?
#
loop_
_entity_poly.entity_id
_entity_poly.type
_entity_poly.pdbx_seq_one_letter_code
_entity_poly.pdbx_strand_id
1 'polypeptide(L)'
;MTAIRRSTIVIASVVSSTAMLLGTVAPAQADAPTTLQKVSTTSFADKSCMKEVKRAYEKVGQEASTGDLEICKGNVTVEEGPTETVDVGEAKALAATQDMSKQETAQVVQAAKAGKIKSKKWKHAYWGGSNYEKHAGRTYWNGSKAWVKP
;
A
#
# COMPACT_ATOMS: atom_id res chain seq x y z
N MET A 1 -5.65 -63.49 -14.00
CA MET A 1 -6.60 -62.46 -14.50
C MET A 1 -5.80 -61.35 -15.15
N THR A 2 -6.37 -60.84 -16.23
CA THR A 2 -5.69 -60.30 -17.42
C THR A 2 -5.27 -58.84 -17.26
N ALA A 3 -4.05 -58.51 -17.70
CA ALA A 3 -3.56 -57.15 -17.83
C ALA A 3 -4.30 -56.42 -18.97
N ILE A 4 -4.76 -55.19 -18.72
CA ILE A 4 -5.32 -54.30 -19.74
C ILE A 4 -4.33 -53.17 -19.99
N ARG A 5 -3.62 -53.27 -21.13
CA ARG A 5 -2.96 -52.17 -21.84
C ARG A 5 -4.02 -51.27 -22.51
N ARG A 6 -3.68 -49.98 -22.71
CA ARG A 6 -4.07 -49.02 -23.78
C ARG A 6 -4.40 -47.64 -23.17
N SER A 7 -4.03 -46.48 -23.71
CA SER A 7 -3.35 -46.11 -24.96
C SER A 7 -2.76 -44.71 -24.80
N THR A 8 -1.60 -44.50 -25.43
CA THR A 8 -1.02 -43.20 -25.74
C THR A 8 -1.94 -42.39 -26.67
N ILE A 9 -2.15 -41.10 -26.39
CA ILE A 9 -2.55 -40.14 -27.40
C ILE A 9 -1.50 -39.02 -27.40
N VAL A 10 -0.64 -39.06 -28.40
CA VAL A 10 0.22 -37.96 -28.83
C VAL A 10 -0.64 -37.09 -29.76
N ILE A 11 -0.89 -35.84 -29.39
CA ILE A 11 -1.34 -34.83 -30.34
C ILE A 11 -0.17 -33.89 -30.58
N ALA A 12 0.62 -34.22 -31.61
CA ALA A 12 1.52 -33.30 -32.28
C ALA A 12 0.87 -32.93 -33.61
N SER A 13 0.70 -31.63 -33.88
CA SER A 13 0.39 -30.98 -35.18
C SER A 13 -0.23 -29.59 -34.91
N VAL A 14 0.13 -28.44 -35.51
CA VAL A 14 1.09 -28.04 -36.56
C VAL A 14 1.40 -26.56 -36.30
N VAL A 15 2.62 -26.14 -36.62
CA VAL A 15 3.12 -24.75 -36.62
C VAL A 15 2.33 -23.88 -37.60
N SER A 16 1.82 -22.73 -37.16
CA SER A 16 1.46 -21.61 -38.04
C SER A 16 2.30 -20.40 -37.66
N SER A 17 3.22 -20.07 -38.56
CA SER A 17 4.22 -19.01 -38.43
C SER A 17 3.56 -17.63 -38.50
N THR A 18 3.43 -16.98 -37.36
CA THR A 18 3.44 -15.51 -37.30
C THR A 18 4.69 -15.10 -36.52
N ALA A 19 5.61 -14.46 -37.23
CA ALA A 19 6.76 -13.80 -36.63
C ALA A 19 6.25 -12.63 -35.78
N MET A 20 5.86 -12.91 -34.54
CA MET A 20 5.69 -11.89 -33.53
C MET A 20 7.08 -11.51 -33.05
N LEU A 21 7.45 -10.24 -33.25
CA LEU A 21 8.60 -9.64 -32.62
C LEU A 21 8.56 -10.00 -31.13
N LEU A 22 9.50 -10.83 -30.69
CA LEU A 22 9.80 -11.08 -29.29
C LEU A 22 10.37 -9.79 -28.71
N GLY A 23 9.50 -8.82 -28.45
CA GLY A 23 9.76 -7.80 -27.48
C GLY A 23 9.97 -8.53 -26.17
N THR A 24 11.21 -8.51 -25.68
CA THR A 24 11.55 -8.94 -24.34
C THR A 24 10.75 -8.07 -23.37
N VAL A 25 9.54 -8.51 -23.03
CA VAL A 25 8.88 -8.05 -21.82
C VAL A 25 9.78 -8.51 -20.69
N ALA A 26 10.65 -7.59 -20.25
CA ALA A 26 11.34 -7.76 -19.00
C ALA A 26 10.28 -8.15 -17.97
N PRO A 27 10.45 -9.25 -17.21
CA PRO A 27 9.51 -9.58 -16.17
C PRO A 27 9.39 -8.33 -15.31
N ALA A 28 8.15 -7.90 -15.04
CA ALA A 28 7.90 -6.91 -14.01
C ALA A 28 8.62 -7.43 -12.77
N GLN A 29 9.75 -6.82 -12.43
CA GLN A 29 10.44 -7.16 -11.20
C GLN A 29 9.43 -6.82 -10.11
N ALA A 30 8.85 -7.85 -9.51
CA ALA A 30 8.14 -7.69 -8.27
C ALA A 30 9.16 -7.03 -7.34
N ASP A 31 8.89 -5.77 -6.95
CA ASP A 31 9.64 -5.05 -5.93
C ASP A 31 9.99 -6.06 -4.84
N ALA A 32 11.29 -6.22 -4.55
CA ALA A 32 11.70 -6.99 -3.38
C ALA A 32 10.84 -6.53 -2.19
N PRO A 33 10.32 -7.43 -1.35
CA PRO A 33 9.43 -7.05 -0.27
C PRO A 33 10.20 -6.14 0.68
N THR A 34 10.02 -4.83 0.50
CA THR A 34 10.61 -3.84 1.39
C THR A 34 9.94 -4.02 2.73
N THR A 35 10.60 -4.68 3.68
CA THR A 35 10.06 -4.91 5.02
C THR A 35 9.82 -3.54 5.66
N LEU A 36 8.55 -3.19 5.88
CA LEU A 36 8.21 -1.99 6.62
C LEU A 36 8.65 -2.16 8.08
N GLN A 37 9.28 -1.14 8.63
CA GLN A 37 9.70 -1.12 10.03
C GLN A 37 8.73 -0.27 10.83
N LYS A 38 8.34 -0.75 12.02
CA LYS A 38 7.54 0.04 12.96
C LYS A 38 8.35 1.26 13.40
N VAL A 39 7.87 2.44 13.05
CA VAL A 39 8.48 3.73 13.41
C VAL A 39 7.85 4.29 14.68
N SER A 40 6.54 4.12 14.84
CA SER A 40 5.86 4.57 16.04
C SER A 40 4.66 3.70 16.42
N THR A 41 4.33 3.73 17.70
CA THR A 41 3.05 3.28 18.21
C THR A 41 2.62 4.27 19.26
N THR A 42 1.45 4.89 19.06
CA THR A 42 0.87 5.84 19.99
C THR A 42 -0.45 5.30 20.48
N SER A 43 -0.54 5.08 21.79
CA SER A 43 -1.81 4.77 22.45
C SER A 43 -2.52 6.07 22.81
N PHE A 44 -3.84 6.09 22.67
CA PHE A 44 -4.65 7.24 23.06
C PHE A 44 -5.86 6.79 23.87
N ALA A 45 -6.38 7.73 24.65
CA ALA A 45 -7.68 7.64 25.32
C ALA A 45 -8.40 8.97 25.08
N ASP A 46 -9.47 8.94 24.29
CA ASP A 46 -10.23 10.13 23.94
C ASP A 46 -11.12 10.55 25.12
N LYS A 47 -10.74 11.65 25.78
CA LYS A 47 -11.46 12.17 26.95
C LYS A 47 -12.88 12.64 26.61
N SER A 48 -13.11 13.12 25.40
CA SER A 48 -14.43 13.57 24.94
C SER A 48 -15.34 12.37 24.73
N CYS A 49 -14.86 11.32 24.06
CA CYS A 49 -15.57 10.04 23.94
C CYS A 49 -15.91 9.46 25.31
N MET A 50 -14.94 9.40 26.23
CA MET A 50 -15.17 8.85 27.57
C MET A 50 -16.26 9.63 28.32
N LYS A 51 -16.32 10.96 28.14
CA LYS A 51 -17.36 11.80 28.74
C LYS A 51 -18.74 11.53 28.15
N GLU A 52 -18.82 11.32 26.83
CA GLU A 52 -20.08 11.01 26.15
C GLU A 52 -20.61 9.62 26.54
N VAL A 53 -19.75 8.61 26.60
CA VAL A 53 -20.12 7.26 27.06
C VAL A 53 -20.65 7.31 28.50
N LYS A 54 -19.94 7.97 29.42
CA LYS A 54 -20.42 8.14 30.80
C LYS A 54 -21.78 8.81 30.87
N ARG A 55 -21.97 9.92 30.13
CA ARG A 55 -23.25 10.64 30.06
C ARG A 55 -24.37 9.77 29.49
N ALA A 56 -24.09 8.86 28.56
CA ALA A 56 -25.09 7.95 28.01
C ALA A 56 -25.56 6.93 29.06
N TYR A 57 -24.64 6.37 29.86
CA TYR A 57 -24.97 5.45 30.96
C TYR A 57 -25.74 6.15 32.08
N GLU A 58 -25.34 7.38 32.45
CA GLU A 58 -26.04 8.18 33.45
C GLU A 58 -27.53 8.39 33.09
N LYS A 59 -27.85 8.60 31.80
CA LYS A 59 -29.23 8.77 31.32
C LYS A 59 -30.12 7.55 31.53
N VAL A 60 -29.54 6.36 31.64
CA VAL A 60 -30.27 5.11 31.91
C VAL A 60 -30.10 4.63 33.36
N GLY A 61 -29.57 5.49 34.24
CA GLY A 61 -29.39 5.18 35.67
C GLY A 61 -28.28 4.16 35.94
N GLN A 62 -27.30 4.05 35.04
CA GLN A 62 -26.18 3.13 35.15
C GLN A 62 -24.85 3.89 35.20
N GLU A 63 -23.80 3.22 35.66
CA GLU A 63 -22.42 3.71 35.56
C GLU A 63 -21.67 2.95 34.45
N ALA A 64 -20.91 3.67 33.63
CA ALA A 64 -20.07 3.04 32.61
C ALA A 64 -18.91 2.28 33.29
N SER A 65 -18.75 1.01 32.96
CA SER A 65 -17.63 0.20 33.42
C SER A 65 -16.33 0.58 32.70
N THR A 66 -15.19 0.13 33.23
CA THR A 66 -13.90 0.27 32.52
C THR A 66 -13.95 -0.36 31.13
N GLY A 67 -14.65 -1.49 30.98
CA GLY A 67 -14.80 -2.18 29.70
C GLY A 67 -15.57 -1.35 28.66
N ASP A 68 -16.61 -0.64 29.09
CA ASP A 68 -17.40 0.24 28.21
C ASP A 68 -16.57 1.43 27.69
N LEU A 69 -15.58 1.87 28.46
CA LEU A 69 -14.69 2.97 28.10
C LEU A 69 -13.53 2.55 27.21
N GLU A 70 -13.29 1.25 26.99
CA GLU A 70 -12.26 0.77 26.06
C GLU A 70 -12.56 1.15 24.62
N ILE A 71 -13.83 1.37 24.26
CA ILE A 71 -14.21 1.88 22.93
C ILE A 71 -13.59 3.25 22.62
N CYS A 72 -13.29 4.04 23.67
CA CYS A 72 -12.68 5.36 23.56
C CYS A 72 -11.15 5.32 23.57
N LYS A 73 -10.56 4.13 23.61
CA LYS A 73 -9.12 3.93 23.60
C LYS A 73 -8.70 3.26 22.31
N GLY A 74 -7.45 3.48 21.95
CA GLY A 74 -6.92 2.88 20.75
C GLY A 74 -5.43 3.05 20.60
N ASN A 75 -4.92 2.51 19.49
CA ASN A 75 -3.54 2.55 19.09
C ASN A 75 -3.43 2.99 17.64
N VAL A 76 -2.50 3.90 17.39
CA VAL A 76 -2.03 4.25 16.05
C VAL A 76 -0.65 3.63 15.88
N THR A 77 -0.49 2.79 14.86
CA THR A 77 0.81 2.24 14.47
C THR A 77 1.21 2.80 13.12
N VAL A 78 2.44 3.29 13.03
CA VAL A 78 3.06 3.74 11.77
C VAL A 78 4.24 2.83 11.46
N GLU A 79 4.22 2.25 10.27
CA GLU A 79 5.31 1.46 9.70
C GLU A 79 5.81 2.15 8.42
N GLU A 80 7.12 2.25 8.25
CA GLU A 80 7.74 2.88 7.08
C GLU A 80 8.83 2.00 6.48
N GLY A 81 8.99 2.08 5.17
CA GLY A 81 10.13 1.51 4.47
C GLY A 81 11.35 2.43 4.48
N PRO A 82 12.50 1.94 4.00
CA PRO A 82 13.64 2.78 3.66
C PRO A 82 13.27 3.84 2.62
N THR A 83 14.09 4.89 2.56
CA THR A 83 13.99 5.86 1.47
C THR A 83 14.59 5.27 0.20
N GLU A 84 13.81 5.25 -0.87
CA GLU A 84 14.21 4.77 -2.20
C GLU A 84 14.45 5.97 -3.13
N THR A 85 15.32 5.79 -4.13
CA THR A 85 15.47 6.78 -5.21
C THR A 85 14.63 6.32 -6.39
N VAL A 86 13.77 7.22 -6.88
CA VAL A 86 12.78 6.92 -7.91
C VAL A 86 13.44 7.00 -9.28
N ASP A 87 13.27 5.94 -10.07
CA ASP A 87 13.78 5.90 -11.44
C ASP A 87 12.86 6.63 -12.43
N VAL A 88 13.29 6.72 -13.69
CA VAL A 88 12.55 7.42 -14.75
C VAL A 88 11.22 6.74 -15.09
N GLY A 89 11.16 5.41 -15.03
CA GLY A 89 9.95 4.65 -15.32
C GLY A 89 8.88 4.89 -14.25
N GLU A 90 9.26 4.77 -12.99
CA GLU A 90 8.37 5.04 -11.85
C GLU A 90 7.94 6.51 -11.81
N ALA A 91 8.84 7.45 -12.12
CA ALA A 91 8.51 8.87 -12.22
C ALA A 91 7.46 9.20 -13.30
N LYS A 92 7.49 8.49 -14.44
CA LYS A 92 6.45 8.62 -15.48
C LYS A 92 5.11 8.05 -15.01
N ALA A 93 5.13 6.91 -14.32
CA ALA A 93 3.93 6.30 -13.76
C ALA A 93 3.30 7.19 -12.68
N LEU A 94 4.13 7.81 -11.83
CA LEU A 94 3.69 8.81 -10.86
C LEU A 94 3.02 9.99 -11.57
N ALA A 95 3.68 10.57 -12.58
CA ALA A 95 3.15 11.72 -13.31
C ALA A 95 1.79 11.41 -13.97
N ALA A 96 1.62 10.20 -14.53
CA ALA A 96 0.35 9.75 -15.07
C ALA A 96 -0.73 9.55 -14.00
N THR A 97 -0.37 9.00 -12.84
CA THR A 97 -1.32 8.79 -11.72
C THR A 97 -1.79 10.11 -11.10
N GLN A 98 -0.97 11.16 -11.22
CA GLN A 98 -1.24 12.49 -10.69
C GLN A 98 -1.80 13.44 -11.77
N ASP A 99 -2.17 12.93 -12.95
CA ASP A 99 -2.68 13.69 -14.09
C ASP A 99 -1.85 14.94 -14.43
N MET A 100 -0.53 14.82 -14.32
CA MET A 100 0.38 15.95 -14.54
C MET A 100 0.39 16.39 -15.99
N SER A 101 0.53 17.70 -16.22
CA SER A 101 0.75 18.22 -17.57
C SER A 101 2.02 17.68 -18.21
N LYS A 102 2.17 17.83 -19.54
CA LYS A 102 3.40 17.43 -20.26
C LYS A 102 4.65 18.11 -19.69
N GLN A 103 4.53 19.38 -19.32
CA GLN A 103 5.65 20.16 -18.78
C GLN A 103 6.04 19.69 -17.38
N GLU A 104 5.06 19.46 -16.50
CA GLU A 104 5.31 18.91 -15.16
C GLU A 104 5.89 17.51 -15.22
N THR A 105 5.36 16.66 -16.10
CA THR A 105 5.89 15.32 -16.36
C THR A 105 7.36 15.38 -16.78
N ALA A 106 7.72 16.30 -17.68
CA ALA A 106 9.10 16.49 -18.10
C ALA A 106 10.01 16.90 -16.94
N GLN A 107 9.55 17.81 -16.07
CA GLN A 107 10.31 18.23 -14.88
C GLN A 107 10.52 17.07 -13.90
N VAL A 108 9.48 16.29 -13.61
CA VAL A 108 9.54 15.12 -12.71
C VAL A 108 10.48 14.05 -13.28
N VAL A 109 10.40 13.78 -14.58
CA VAL A 109 11.31 12.84 -15.25
C VAL A 109 12.76 13.30 -15.19
N GLN A 110 13.05 14.59 -15.41
CA GLN A 110 14.40 15.12 -15.30
C GLN A 110 14.93 15.07 -13.85
N ALA A 111 14.07 15.35 -12.87
CA ALA A 111 14.42 15.21 -11.46
C ALA A 111 14.74 13.75 -11.09
N ALA A 112 13.99 12.78 -11.62
CA ALA A 112 14.27 11.35 -11.45
C ALA A 112 15.60 10.93 -12.08
N LYS A 113 15.90 11.39 -13.31
CA LYS A 113 17.22 11.17 -13.95
C LYS A 113 18.38 11.69 -13.10
N ALA A 114 18.17 12.81 -12.42
CA ALA A 114 19.15 13.41 -11.52
C ALA A 114 19.16 12.77 -10.11
N GLY A 115 18.37 11.71 -9.86
CA GLY A 115 18.28 11.04 -8.56
C GLY A 115 17.66 11.89 -7.45
N LYS A 116 16.95 12.97 -7.80
CA LYS A 116 16.39 13.96 -6.86
C LYS A 116 15.02 13.58 -6.32
N ILE A 117 14.31 12.65 -6.97
CA ILE A 117 13.03 12.17 -6.46
C ILE A 117 13.30 10.99 -5.53
N LYS A 118 12.83 11.13 -4.30
CA LYS A 118 12.85 10.08 -3.29
C LYS A 118 11.44 9.57 -3.06
N SER A 119 11.34 8.34 -2.60
CA SER A 119 10.07 7.75 -2.20
C SER A 119 10.22 6.94 -0.91
N LYS A 120 9.09 6.69 -0.25
CA LYS A 120 9.01 5.84 0.94
C LYS A 120 7.61 5.22 1.00
N LYS A 121 7.59 3.90 1.17
CA LYS A 121 6.38 3.13 1.48
C LYS A 121 6.01 3.35 2.94
N TRP A 122 4.72 3.42 3.23
CA TRP A 122 4.22 3.54 4.60
C TRP A 122 2.94 2.74 4.77
N LYS A 123 2.67 2.37 6.02
CA LYS A 123 1.43 1.75 6.46
C LYS A 123 1.03 2.31 7.81
N HIS A 124 -0.18 2.85 7.88
CA HIS A 124 -0.79 3.34 9.10
C HIS A 124 -1.92 2.39 9.48
N ALA A 125 -1.95 1.97 10.74
CA ALA A 125 -3.04 1.19 11.29
C ALA A 125 -3.63 1.94 12.49
N TYR A 126 -4.92 2.22 12.43
CA TYR A 126 -5.70 2.75 13.54
C TYR A 126 -6.57 1.63 14.09
N TRP A 127 -6.46 1.39 15.40
CA TRP A 127 -7.32 0.47 16.11
C TRP A 127 -7.95 1.21 17.29
N GLY A 128 -9.27 1.36 17.29
CA GLY A 128 -10.00 2.01 18.38
C GLY A 128 -11.38 1.37 18.56
N GLY A 129 -11.65 0.84 19.75
CA GLY A 129 -12.86 0.06 20.01
C GLY A 129 -13.03 -1.11 19.03
N SER A 130 -14.16 -1.14 18.32
CA SER A 130 -14.46 -2.12 17.27
C SER A 130 -13.95 -1.76 15.88
N ASN A 131 -13.40 -0.56 15.69
CA ASN A 131 -12.98 -0.07 14.39
C ASN A 131 -11.50 -0.33 14.16
N TYR A 132 -11.21 -0.92 13.00
CA TYR A 132 -9.86 -1.16 12.55
C TYR A 132 -9.69 -0.65 11.13
N GLU A 133 -8.89 0.39 10.99
CA GLU A 133 -8.61 1.03 9.72
C GLU A 133 -7.13 0.84 9.39
N LYS A 134 -6.86 0.40 8.15
CA LYS A 134 -5.51 0.29 7.63
C LYS A 134 -5.39 1.09 6.35
N HIS A 135 -4.43 1.99 6.33
CA HIS A 135 -4.00 2.70 5.13
C HIS A 135 -2.58 2.29 4.81
N ALA A 136 -2.30 2.08 3.54
CA ALA A 136 -0.95 1.94 3.04
C ALA A 136 -0.80 2.86 1.85
N GLY A 137 0.44 3.18 1.52
CA GLY A 137 0.72 3.98 0.35
C GLY A 137 2.21 4.18 0.19
N ARG A 138 2.53 5.03 -0.78
CA ARG A 138 3.90 5.45 -1.07
C ARG A 138 3.90 6.95 -1.27
N THR A 139 4.72 7.64 -0.49
CA THR A 139 4.95 9.07 -0.64
C THR A 139 6.18 9.29 -1.51
N TYR A 140 6.09 10.25 -2.42
CA TYR A 140 7.14 10.70 -3.31
C TYR A 140 7.47 12.15 -2.99
N TRP A 141 8.74 12.55 -3.02
CA TRP A 141 9.12 13.96 -2.83
C TRP A 141 10.41 14.32 -3.57
N ASN A 142 10.55 15.59 -3.94
CA ASN A 142 11.73 16.12 -4.61
C ASN A 142 12.37 17.32 -3.89
N GLY A 143 11.97 17.58 -2.64
CA GLY A 143 12.42 18.71 -1.83
C GLY A 143 11.58 19.98 -1.98
N SER A 144 10.76 20.11 -3.03
CA SER A 144 9.84 21.24 -3.21
C SER A 144 8.37 20.83 -3.26
N LYS A 145 8.09 19.60 -3.70
CA LYS A 145 6.76 19.03 -3.80
C LYS A 145 6.77 17.60 -3.24
N ALA A 146 5.59 17.17 -2.79
CA ALA A 146 5.33 15.80 -2.39
C ALA A 146 4.03 15.29 -3.02
N TRP A 147 3.97 14.00 -3.30
CA TRP A 147 2.83 13.31 -3.89
C TRP A 147 2.59 12.01 -3.15
N VAL A 148 1.33 11.60 -3.05
CA VAL A 148 0.95 10.34 -2.43
C VAL A 148 0.29 9.47 -3.48
N LYS A 149 0.78 8.24 -3.59
CA LYS A 149 0.09 7.17 -4.28
C LYS A 149 -0.53 6.22 -3.23
N PRO A 150 -1.86 6.17 -3.13
CA PRO A 150 -2.55 5.19 -2.30
C PRO A 150 -2.35 3.76 -2.83
#